data_AF-A0A416W2K7-F1
#
_entry.id   AF-A0A416W2K7-F1
#
_cell.length_a   1.000
_cell.length_b   1.000
_cell.length_c   1.000
_cell.angle_alpha   90.00
_cell.angle_beta   90.00
_cell.angle_gamma   90.00
#
_symmetry.space_group_name_H-M   'P 1'
#
loop_
_entity.id
_entity.type
_entity.pdbx_description
1 polymer ?
#
loop_
_entity_poly.entity_id
_entity_poly.type
_entity_poly.pdbx_seq_one_letter_code
_entity_poly.pdbx_strand_id
1 'polypeptide(L)'
;MKYIKLKYKTMKYYEVWRQDTFAGEDYFCGRYLTRQEAVEALLQKEKEVEKTQDEEIRDTYSIIVITENEIEEREKEQNRINIEKAAEASFNVKHLTLHIRELLRLFKNAWEKTDPILLRKNEEENKLIQEVTCNNEEDCFSQIGFSTFHSNGWLIVSINVTVRSGKYFHGGRITSNHVFINSRRAMLEWADTKEALDDCTNKIKELIKTFYKD
;
A
#
# COMPACT_ATOMS: atom_id res chain seq x y z
N MET A 1 11.18 22.35 -53.40
CA MET A 1 10.15 21.99 -52.39
C MET A 1 10.44 22.72 -51.10
N LYS A 2 9.59 23.66 -50.67
CA LYS A 2 9.70 24.31 -49.36
C LYS A 2 8.85 23.51 -48.36
N TYR A 3 9.48 22.89 -47.37
CA TYR A 3 8.77 22.28 -46.26
C TYR A 3 8.26 23.37 -45.32
N ILE A 4 6.94 23.54 -45.25
CA ILE A 4 6.29 24.36 -44.25
C ILE A 4 6.25 23.54 -42.96
N LYS A 5 7.06 23.92 -41.96
CA LYS A 5 6.89 23.43 -40.58
C LYS A 5 5.55 23.95 -40.07
N LEU A 6 4.54 23.09 -40.02
CA LEU A 6 3.30 23.33 -39.28
C LEU A 6 3.69 23.53 -37.80
N LYS A 7 3.57 24.76 -37.30
CA LYS A 7 3.62 25.05 -35.86
C LYS A 7 2.36 24.45 -35.25
N TYR A 8 2.47 23.27 -34.65
CA TYR A 8 1.40 22.74 -33.80
C TYR A 8 1.14 23.75 -32.68
N LYS A 9 -0.06 24.34 -32.67
CA LYS A 9 -0.51 25.26 -31.63
C LYS A 9 -0.83 24.39 -30.41
N THR A 10 0.01 24.43 -29.39
CA THR A 10 -0.25 23.73 -28.12
C THR A 10 -1.60 24.20 -27.59
N MET A 11 -2.52 23.26 -27.41
CA MET A 11 -3.86 23.56 -26.90
C MET A 11 -3.72 24.00 -25.44
N LYS A 12 -4.28 25.18 -25.13
CA LYS A 12 -4.28 25.78 -23.80
C LYS A 12 -5.69 25.76 -23.26
N TYR A 13 -5.81 25.43 -21.99
CA TYR A 13 -7.02 25.43 -21.21
C TYR A 13 -6.90 26.41 -20.05
N TYR A 14 -8.05 26.78 -19.52
CA TYR A 14 -8.17 27.68 -18.37
C TYR A 14 -8.90 26.90 -17.27
N GLU A 15 -8.20 26.60 -16.19
CA GLU A 15 -8.77 25.90 -15.05
C GLU A 15 -9.12 26.90 -13.97
N VAL A 16 -10.35 26.80 -13.44
CA VAL A 16 -10.78 27.56 -12.27
C VAL A 16 -10.51 26.71 -11.02
N TRP A 17 -9.80 27.28 -10.06
CA TRP A 17 -9.45 26.66 -8.78
C TRP A 17 -10.00 27.51 -7.64
N ARG A 18 -10.56 26.87 -6.62
CA ARG A 18 -11.00 27.49 -5.36
C ARG A 18 -9.96 27.18 -4.29
N GLN A 19 -9.43 28.20 -3.63
CA GLN A 19 -8.67 28.03 -2.40
C GLN A 19 -9.64 28.18 -1.23
N ASP A 20 -9.84 27.10 -0.49
CA ASP A 20 -10.61 27.10 0.74
C ASP A 20 -9.81 27.78 1.85
N THR A 21 -10.27 28.96 2.28
CA THR A 21 -9.51 29.80 3.20
C THR A 21 -9.43 29.18 4.60
N PHE A 22 -10.43 28.38 4.98
CA PHE A 22 -10.46 27.74 6.29
C PHE A 22 -9.60 26.47 6.32
N ALA A 23 -9.69 25.62 5.30
CA ALA A 23 -8.95 24.36 5.22
C ALA A 23 -7.50 24.54 4.70
N GLY A 24 -7.22 25.63 3.99
CA GLY A 24 -5.94 25.85 3.31
C GLY A 24 -5.72 24.92 2.11
N GLU A 25 -6.80 24.48 1.47
CA GLU A 25 -6.79 23.47 0.40
C GLU A 25 -7.27 24.04 -0.94
N ASP A 26 -6.76 23.52 -2.04
CA ASP A 26 -7.15 23.90 -3.39
C ASP A 26 -8.10 22.88 -4.03
N TYR A 27 -9.20 23.38 -4.61
CA TYR A 27 -10.26 22.59 -5.23
C TYR A 27 -10.44 22.94 -6.70
N PHE A 28 -10.33 21.94 -7.57
CA PHE A 28 -10.61 22.08 -8.98
C PHE A 28 -12.11 22.31 -9.23
N CYS A 29 -12.46 23.42 -9.88
CA CYS A 29 -13.86 23.82 -10.11
C CYS A 29 -14.33 23.63 -11.56
N GLY A 30 -13.39 23.54 -12.52
CA GLY A 30 -13.73 23.35 -13.93
C GLY A 30 -12.59 23.72 -14.86
N ARG A 31 -12.68 23.21 -16.10
CA ARG A 31 -11.71 23.45 -17.18
C ARG A 31 -12.46 23.99 -18.40
N TYR A 32 -11.92 25.05 -18.99
CA TYR A 32 -12.55 25.80 -20.08
C TYR A 32 -11.58 25.99 -21.25
N LEU A 33 -12.14 26.15 -22.46
CA LEU A 33 -11.36 26.35 -23.68
C LEU A 33 -10.91 27.79 -23.84
N THR A 34 -11.69 28.73 -23.29
CA THR A 34 -11.41 30.16 -23.40
C THR A 34 -11.29 30.81 -22.01
N ARG A 35 -10.53 31.90 -21.95
CA ARG A 35 -10.40 32.70 -20.72
C ARG A 35 -11.74 33.33 -20.32
N GLN A 36 -12.57 33.69 -21.30
CA GLN A 36 -13.85 34.33 -21.04
C GLN A 36 -14.80 33.39 -20.29
N GLU A 37 -14.92 32.15 -20.74
CA GLU A 37 -15.73 31.12 -20.06
C GLU A 37 -15.24 30.88 -18.62
N ALA A 38 -13.92 30.81 -18.41
CA ALA A 38 -13.36 30.65 -17.08
C ALA A 38 -13.64 31.86 -16.16
N VAL A 39 -13.62 33.09 -16.69
CA VAL A 39 -13.96 34.30 -15.93
C VAL A 39 -15.44 34.33 -15.57
N GLU A 40 -16.32 33.98 -16.50
CA GLU A 40 -17.77 33.91 -16.25
C GLU A 40 -18.08 32.87 -15.16
N ALA A 41 -17.44 31.71 -15.21
CA ALA A 41 -17.57 30.68 -14.19
C ALA A 41 -17.03 31.12 -12.82
N LEU A 42 -15.86 31.77 -12.78
CA LEU A 42 -15.26 32.28 -11.55
C LEU A 42 -16.16 33.33 -10.89
N LEU A 43 -16.63 34.33 -11.63
CA LEU A 43 -17.49 35.39 -11.09
C LEU A 43 -18.82 34.85 -10.56
N GLN A 44 -19.36 33.82 -11.20
CA GLN A 44 -20.56 33.16 -10.71
C GLN A 44 -20.30 32.47 -9.36
N LYS A 45 -19.15 31.81 -9.21
CA LYS A 45 -18.75 31.14 -7.97
C LYS A 45 -18.46 32.12 -6.83
N GLU A 46 -17.76 33.22 -7.10
CA GLU A 46 -17.53 34.28 -6.11
C GLU A 46 -18.85 34.84 -5.57
N LYS A 47 -19.82 35.13 -6.45
CA LYS A 47 -21.16 35.60 -6.03
C LYS A 47 -21.94 34.59 -5.19
N GLU A 48 -21.70 33.29 -5.38
CA GLU A 48 -22.33 32.23 -4.57
C GLU A 48 -21.73 32.22 -3.16
N VAL A 49 -20.41 32.33 -3.07
CA VAL A 49 -19.65 32.32 -1.81
C VAL A 49 -19.87 33.61 -1.01
N GLU A 50 -19.95 34.79 -1.65
CA GLU A 50 -20.28 36.06 -0.99
C GLU A 50 -21.62 36.04 -0.23
N LYS A 51 -22.59 35.26 -0.71
CA LYS A 51 -23.90 35.12 -0.07
C LYS A 51 -23.89 34.17 1.12
N THR A 52 -22.90 33.30 1.21
CA THR A 52 -22.91 32.14 2.11
C THR A 52 -21.74 32.13 3.09
N GLN A 53 -20.72 32.96 2.89
CA GLN A 53 -19.52 33.02 3.71
C GLN A 53 -19.19 34.44 4.17
N ASP A 54 -18.72 34.52 5.42
CA ASP A 54 -18.20 35.74 6.02
C ASP A 54 -16.96 36.23 5.27
N GLU A 55 -16.78 37.54 5.21
CA GLU A 55 -15.70 38.18 4.45
C GLU A 55 -14.29 37.75 4.90
N GLU A 56 -14.10 37.52 6.20
CA GLU A 56 -12.78 37.18 6.78
C GLU A 56 -12.31 35.75 6.48
N ILE A 57 -13.23 34.84 6.15
CA ILE A 57 -12.93 33.43 5.85
C ILE A 57 -13.38 33.03 4.45
N ARG A 58 -13.67 34.02 3.61
CA ARG A 58 -14.21 33.78 2.27
C ARG A 58 -13.19 33.07 1.41
N ASP A 59 -13.63 32.05 0.71
CA ASP A 59 -12.78 31.36 -0.26
C ASP A 59 -12.40 32.28 -1.41
N THR A 60 -11.22 32.03 -1.98
CA THR A 60 -10.75 32.75 -3.14
C THR A 60 -10.73 31.86 -4.37
N TYR A 61 -10.88 32.45 -5.54
CA TYR A 61 -10.87 31.74 -6.80
C TYR A 61 -9.74 32.26 -7.69
N SER A 62 -9.10 31.35 -8.42
CA SER A 62 -8.03 31.68 -9.36
C SER A 62 -8.24 30.97 -10.69
N ILE A 63 -7.69 31.57 -11.76
CA ILE A 63 -7.66 30.96 -13.09
C ILE A 63 -6.21 30.63 -13.40
N ILE A 64 -5.94 29.35 -13.62
CA ILE A 64 -4.64 28.85 -14.02
C ILE A 64 -4.70 28.53 -15.52
N VAL A 65 -3.70 28.99 -16.27
CA VAL A 65 -3.53 28.60 -17.67
C VAL A 65 -2.71 27.33 -17.69
N ILE A 66 -3.28 26.28 -18.27
CA ILE A 66 -2.64 24.97 -18.33
C ILE A 66 -2.64 24.46 -19.77
N THR A 67 -1.62 23.72 -20.14
CA THR A 67 -1.54 23.03 -21.42
C THR A 67 -2.10 21.62 -21.32
N GLU A 68 -2.48 21.04 -22.46
CA GLU A 68 -2.87 19.62 -22.54
C GLU A 68 -1.81 18.68 -21.94
N ASN A 69 -0.53 18.98 -22.19
CA ASN A 69 0.57 18.19 -21.62
C ASN A 69 0.59 18.26 -20.08
N GLU A 70 0.41 19.44 -19.48
CA GLU A 70 0.41 19.59 -18.02
C GLU A 70 -0.80 18.91 -17.36
N ILE A 71 -1.95 18.92 -18.05
CA ILE A 71 -3.13 18.15 -17.65
C ILE A 71 -2.82 16.66 -17.64
N GLU A 72 -2.28 16.14 -18.74
CA GLU A 72 -1.95 14.72 -18.85
C GLU A 72 -0.96 14.28 -17.78
N GLU A 73 0.07 15.08 -17.51
CA GLU A 73 1.04 14.76 -16.47
C GLU A 73 0.40 14.74 -15.07
N ARG A 74 -0.49 15.69 -14.76
CA ARG A 74 -1.21 15.70 -13.48
C ARG A 74 -2.19 14.55 -13.34
N GLU A 75 -2.93 14.22 -14.40
CA GLU A 75 -3.89 13.11 -14.38
C GLU A 75 -3.18 11.75 -14.29
N LYS A 76 -2.03 11.60 -14.97
CA LYS A 76 -1.15 10.43 -14.82
C LYS A 76 -0.66 10.29 -13.37
N GLU A 77 -0.24 11.40 -12.75
CA GLU A 77 0.22 11.41 -11.35
C GLU A 77 -0.92 11.04 -10.38
N GLN A 78 -2.10 11.64 -10.53
CA GLN A 78 -3.26 11.33 -9.70
C GLN A 78 -3.73 9.87 -9.87
N ASN A 79 -3.65 9.35 -11.10
CA ASN A 79 -3.94 7.94 -11.38
C ASN A 79 -2.90 7.01 -10.74
N ARG A 80 -1.62 7.39 -10.73
CA ARG A 80 -0.56 6.66 -10.00
C ARG A 80 -0.89 6.55 -8.51
N ILE A 81 -1.24 7.66 -7.88
CA ILE A 81 -1.63 7.72 -6.45
C ILE A 81 -2.90 6.91 -6.16
N ASN A 82 -3.92 7.00 -7.03
CA ASN A 82 -5.16 6.25 -6.87
C ASN A 82 -4.94 4.73 -7.03
N ILE A 83 -4.01 4.31 -7.89
CA ILE A 83 -3.59 2.91 -8.03
C ILE A 83 -2.86 2.43 -6.76
N GLU A 84 -2.00 3.26 -6.18
CA GLU A 84 -1.30 2.97 -4.92
C GLU A 84 -2.28 2.83 -3.74
N LYS A 85 -3.28 3.71 -3.64
CA LYS A 85 -4.35 3.63 -2.62
C LYS A 85 -5.30 2.45 -2.79
N ALA A 86 -5.60 2.06 -4.03
CA ALA A 86 -6.41 0.87 -4.30
C ALA A 86 -5.66 -0.43 -3.97
N ALA A 87 -4.32 -0.42 -4.06
CA ALA A 87 -3.49 -1.53 -3.65
C ALA A 87 -3.46 -1.74 -2.12
N GLU A 88 -3.66 -0.71 -1.30
CA GLU A 88 -3.90 -0.86 0.15
C GLU A 88 -5.24 -1.56 0.47
N ALA A 89 -6.21 -1.47 -0.44
CA ALA A 89 -7.61 -1.79 -0.20
C ALA A 89 -8.02 -3.25 -0.47
N SER A 90 -7.09 -4.17 -0.80
CA SER A 90 -7.41 -5.59 -1.05
C SER A 90 -6.86 -6.58 0.01
N PHE A 91 -6.76 -6.13 1.25
CA PHE A 91 -6.36 -6.96 2.38
C PHE A 91 -7.50 -7.89 2.87
N ASN A 92 -7.46 -9.15 2.45
CA ASN A 92 -8.42 -10.17 2.89
C ASN A 92 -7.94 -10.92 4.14
N VAL A 93 -8.34 -10.43 5.32
CA VAL A 93 -8.00 -11.05 6.62
C VAL A 93 -8.41 -12.52 6.68
N LYS A 94 -9.60 -12.86 6.17
CA LYS A 94 -10.11 -14.24 6.26
C LYS A 94 -9.25 -15.19 5.45
N HIS A 95 -8.86 -14.80 4.24
CA HIS A 95 -8.00 -15.62 3.39
C HIS A 95 -6.59 -15.72 3.97
N LEU A 96 -6.06 -14.62 4.53
CA LEU A 96 -4.79 -14.65 5.25
C LEU A 96 -4.83 -15.64 6.43
N THR A 97 -5.86 -15.58 7.27
CA THR A 97 -6.01 -16.49 8.42
C THR A 97 -6.06 -17.95 8.01
N LEU A 98 -6.69 -18.28 6.86
CA LEU A 98 -6.68 -19.64 6.32
C LEU A 98 -5.27 -20.12 5.97
N HIS A 99 -4.49 -19.29 5.29
CA HIS A 99 -3.11 -19.62 4.92
C HIS A 99 -2.19 -19.69 6.14
N ILE A 100 -2.38 -18.85 7.15
CA ILE A 100 -1.58 -18.90 8.38
C ILE A 100 -1.84 -20.20 9.15
N ARG A 101 -3.09 -20.69 9.18
CA ARG A 101 -3.38 -22.01 9.78
C ARG A 101 -2.62 -23.13 9.08
N GLU A 102 -2.61 -23.12 7.75
CA GLU A 102 -1.86 -24.11 6.98
C GLU A 102 -0.35 -23.98 7.21
N LEU A 103 0.16 -22.75 7.26
CA LEU A 103 1.58 -22.49 7.52
C LEU A 103 2.00 -22.98 8.91
N LEU A 104 1.23 -22.70 9.96
CA LEU A 104 1.46 -23.20 11.31
C LEU A 104 1.48 -24.73 11.36
N ARG A 105 0.53 -25.38 10.66
CA ARG A 105 0.46 -26.84 10.56
C ARG A 105 1.69 -27.43 9.88
N LEU A 106 2.10 -26.88 8.73
CA LEU A 106 3.30 -27.33 8.01
C LEU A 106 4.57 -27.10 8.84
N PHE A 107 4.65 -25.96 9.50
CA PHE A 107 5.76 -25.60 10.38
C PHE A 107 5.92 -26.56 11.56
N LYS A 108 4.83 -26.85 12.26
CA LYS A 108 4.82 -27.85 13.32
C LYS A 108 5.26 -29.22 12.81
N ASN A 109 4.65 -29.71 11.73
CA ASN A 109 4.99 -31.02 11.14
C ASN A 109 6.47 -31.13 10.78
N ALA A 110 7.04 -30.06 10.24
CA ALA A 110 8.46 -30.03 9.87
C ALA A 110 9.36 -30.07 11.11
N TRP A 111 8.99 -29.35 12.18
CA TRP A 111 9.69 -29.43 13.46
C TRP A 111 9.57 -30.79 14.14
N GLU A 112 8.43 -31.47 14.06
CA GLU A 112 8.27 -32.83 14.61
C GLU A 112 9.22 -33.82 13.92
N LYS A 113 9.37 -33.70 12.60
CA LYS A 113 10.23 -34.58 11.79
C LYS A 113 11.72 -34.25 11.87
N THR A 114 12.08 -33.07 12.36
CA THR A 114 13.47 -32.64 12.43
C THR A 114 14.20 -33.33 13.60
N ASP A 115 15.35 -33.92 13.31
CA ASP A 115 16.23 -34.50 14.32
C ASP A 115 16.82 -33.36 15.20
N PRO A 116 16.57 -33.36 16.52
CA PRO A 116 17.10 -32.33 17.40
C PRO A 116 18.64 -32.28 17.47
N ILE A 117 19.34 -33.37 17.10
CA ILE A 117 20.79 -33.43 17.06
C ILE A 117 21.34 -32.64 15.85
N LEU A 118 20.62 -32.65 14.73
CA LEU A 118 21.01 -31.88 13.54
C LEU A 118 20.90 -30.38 13.80
N LEU A 119 19.82 -29.93 14.45
CA LEU A 119 19.60 -28.52 14.81
C LEU A 119 20.69 -27.92 15.72
N ARG A 120 21.29 -28.74 16.60
CA ARG A 120 22.31 -28.29 17.56
C ARG A 120 23.73 -28.22 16.98
N LYS A 121 24.00 -28.89 15.86
CA LYS A 121 25.35 -28.98 15.31
C LYS A 121 25.75 -27.79 14.43
N ASN A 122 24.78 -27.01 13.97
CA ASN A 122 25.05 -25.86 13.10
C ASN A 122 23.99 -24.76 13.33
N GLU A 123 24.25 -23.86 14.28
CA GLU A 123 23.32 -22.78 14.65
C GLU A 123 23.09 -21.78 13.49
N GLU A 124 24.08 -21.63 12.60
CA GLU A 124 24.01 -20.73 11.44
C GLU A 124 23.33 -21.35 10.20
N GLU A 125 23.42 -22.69 10.02
CA GLU A 125 22.95 -23.37 8.80
C GLU A 125 21.59 -24.07 8.94
N ASN A 126 21.13 -24.42 10.14
CA ASN A 126 19.88 -25.17 10.31
C ASN A 126 18.66 -24.26 10.50
N LYS A 127 18.37 -23.45 9.46
CA LYS A 127 17.14 -22.66 9.40
C LYS A 127 16.01 -23.54 8.89
N LEU A 128 14.99 -23.78 9.72
CA LEU A 128 13.76 -24.39 9.23
C LEU A 128 12.93 -23.30 8.58
N ILE A 129 12.62 -23.48 7.29
CA ILE A 129 11.81 -22.55 6.51
C ILE A 129 10.55 -23.28 6.06
N GLN A 130 9.39 -22.66 6.26
CA GLN A 130 8.12 -23.10 5.70
C GLN A 130 7.40 -21.92 5.08
N GLU A 131 6.73 -22.16 3.96
CA GLU A 131 6.06 -21.14 3.18
C GLU A 131 4.75 -21.67 2.61
N VAL A 132 3.76 -20.79 2.48
CA VAL A 132 2.47 -21.06 1.87
C VAL A 132 2.19 -20.01 0.81
N THR A 133 1.90 -20.48 -0.40
CA THR A 133 1.46 -19.62 -1.51
C THR A 133 -0.03 -19.34 -1.39
N CYS A 134 -0.40 -18.07 -1.46
CA CYS A 134 -1.76 -17.55 -1.34
C CYS A 134 -2.35 -17.30 -2.73
N ASN A 135 -3.08 -18.28 -3.28
CA ASN A 135 -3.60 -18.27 -4.66
C ASN A 135 -4.92 -17.48 -4.83
N ASN A 136 -4.93 -16.19 -4.48
CA ASN A 136 -6.05 -15.29 -4.82
C ASN A 136 -5.52 -14.02 -5.49
N GLU A 137 -5.87 -13.77 -6.75
CA GLU A 137 -5.42 -12.62 -7.53
C GLU A 137 -5.90 -11.28 -6.97
N GLU A 138 -6.98 -11.29 -6.18
CA GLU A 138 -7.53 -10.09 -5.56
C GLU A 138 -6.74 -9.67 -4.31
N ASP A 139 -6.08 -10.60 -3.62
CA ASP A 139 -5.38 -10.28 -2.37
C ASP A 139 -4.11 -9.45 -2.59
N CYS A 140 -3.85 -8.54 -1.66
CA CYS A 140 -2.62 -7.74 -1.60
C CYS A 140 -1.37 -8.53 -1.17
N PHE A 141 -1.48 -9.87 -1.00
CA PHE A 141 -0.40 -10.78 -0.61
C PHE A 141 -0.42 -12.06 -1.46
N SER A 142 0.75 -12.65 -1.69
CA SER A 142 0.92 -13.85 -2.55
C SER A 142 1.61 -15.00 -1.84
N GLN A 143 2.34 -14.75 -0.76
CA GLN A 143 3.04 -15.77 -0.02
C GLN A 143 3.23 -15.32 1.42
N ILE A 144 3.21 -16.29 2.34
CA ILE A 144 3.58 -16.08 3.74
C ILE A 144 4.54 -17.18 4.16
N GLY A 145 5.36 -16.93 5.17
CA GLY A 145 6.30 -17.93 5.63
C GLY A 145 6.85 -17.70 7.02
N PHE A 146 7.43 -18.76 7.56
CA PHE A 146 8.19 -18.77 8.79
C PHE A 146 9.61 -19.25 8.51
N SER A 147 10.59 -18.60 9.13
CA SER A 147 11.96 -19.11 9.19
C SER A 147 12.48 -19.09 10.61
N THR A 148 13.26 -20.10 10.98
CA THR A 148 13.83 -20.18 12.33
C THR A 148 15.31 -19.93 12.35
N PHE A 149 15.78 -19.33 13.44
CA PHE A 149 17.20 -19.28 13.79
C PHE A 149 17.35 -19.25 15.30
N HIS A 150 18.55 -19.59 15.77
CA HIS A 150 18.86 -19.59 17.20
C HIS A 150 19.72 -18.36 17.52
N SER A 151 19.42 -17.71 18.64
CA SER A 151 20.24 -16.61 19.13
C SER A 151 20.07 -16.47 20.64
N ASN A 152 21.17 -16.36 21.38
CA ASN A 152 21.18 -16.12 22.84
C ASN A 152 20.30 -17.09 23.64
N GLY A 153 20.25 -18.38 23.24
CA GLY A 153 19.44 -19.41 23.90
C GLY A 153 17.95 -19.40 23.51
N TRP A 154 17.53 -18.49 22.63
CA TRP A 154 16.17 -18.43 22.10
C TRP A 154 16.07 -19.07 20.73
N LEU A 155 14.97 -19.79 20.53
CA LEU A 155 14.50 -20.14 19.19
C LEU A 155 13.67 -18.96 18.68
N ILE A 156 14.14 -18.30 17.62
CA ILE A 156 13.46 -17.16 17.02
C ILE A 156 12.75 -17.60 15.76
N VAL A 157 11.44 -17.32 15.67
CA VAL A 157 10.63 -17.52 14.47
C VAL A 157 10.44 -16.16 13.79
N SER A 158 11.03 -16.00 12.62
CA SER A 158 10.82 -14.85 11.74
C SER A 158 9.58 -15.06 10.89
N ILE A 159 8.69 -14.09 10.92
CA ILE A 159 7.49 -14.05 10.08
C ILE A 159 7.76 -13.18 8.86
N ASN A 160 7.35 -13.69 7.71
CA ASN A 160 7.50 -12.99 6.44
C ASN A 160 6.22 -13.05 5.61
N VAL A 161 6.03 -12.01 4.80
CA VAL A 161 4.95 -11.90 3.83
C VAL A 161 5.50 -11.33 2.54
N THR A 162 5.03 -11.86 1.42
CA THR A 162 5.23 -11.31 0.09
C THR A 162 3.96 -10.56 -0.29
N VAL A 163 4.08 -9.24 -0.43
CA VAL A 163 2.98 -8.33 -0.81
C VAL A 163 2.85 -8.19 -2.33
N ARG A 164 1.83 -7.50 -2.82
CA ARG A 164 1.68 -7.16 -4.25
C ARG A 164 1.63 -5.64 -4.41
N SER A 165 2.37 -5.10 -5.38
CA SER A 165 2.30 -3.67 -5.68
C SER A 165 1.58 -3.45 -7.01
N GLY A 166 0.44 -2.74 -6.98
CA GLY A 166 -0.38 -2.49 -8.16
C GLY A 166 -0.92 -3.77 -8.83
N LYS A 167 -0.95 -3.78 -10.17
CA LYS A 167 -1.45 -4.91 -11.00
C LYS A 167 -0.46 -6.07 -11.18
N TYR A 168 0.73 -6.02 -10.58
CA TYR A 168 1.79 -7.01 -10.79
C TYR A 168 2.16 -7.75 -9.49
N PHE A 169 2.42 -9.06 -9.62
CA PHE A 169 2.85 -9.99 -8.54
C PHE A 169 4.27 -9.70 -7.97
N HIS A 170 4.80 -8.49 -8.10
CA HIS A 170 6.19 -8.15 -7.79
C HIS A 170 6.32 -7.28 -6.53
N GLY A 171 5.61 -7.62 -5.44
CA GLY A 171 5.94 -7.01 -4.16
C GLY A 171 7.15 -7.68 -3.51
N GLY A 172 7.82 -6.94 -2.63
CA GLY A 172 8.98 -7.42 -1.89
C GLY A 172 8.59 -8.39 -0.77
N ARG A 173 9.52 -9.26 -0.38
CA ARG A 173 9.40 -10.05 0.85
C ARG A 173 9.73 -9.16 2.03
N ILE A 174 8.75 -8.92 2.89
CA ILE A 174 8.92 -8.12 4.11
C ILE A 174 9.16 -9.07 5.27
N THR A 175 10.26 -8.85 6.00
CA THR A 175 10.62 -9.62 7.20
C THR A 175 10.96 -8.62 8.30
N SER A 176 10.14 -8.50 9.35
CA SER A 176 10.46 -7.60 10.47
C SER A 176 9.91 -8.06 11.81
N ASN A 177 9.23 -9.20 11.87
CA ASN A 177 8.54 -9.63 13.08
C ASN A 177 9.05 -10.99 13.57
N HIS A 178 9.40 -11.03 14.85
CA HIS A 178 9.95 -12.20 15.52
C HIS A 178 9.01 -12.69 16.63
N VAL A 179 8.94 -14.01 16.77
CA VAL A 179 8.39 -14.69 17.95
C VAL A 179 9.55 -15.38 18.65
N PHE A 180 9.71 -15.12 19.95
CA PHE A 180 10.78 -15.67 20.76
C PHE A 180 10.26 -16.87 21.55
N ILE A 181 10.88 -18.03 21.35
CA ILE A 181 10.43 -19.28 21.93
C ILE A 181 11.56 -19.93 22.71
N ASN A 182 11.27 -20.33 23.95
CA ASN A 182 12.27 -20.84 24.90
C ASN A 182 12.74 -22.27 24.65
N SER A 183 12.02 -23.05 23.85
CA SER A 183 12.39 -24.44 23.56
C SER A 183 11.63 -25.00 22.36
N ARG A 184 12.13 -26.11 21.79
CA ARG A 184 11.39 -26.89 20.78
C ARG A 184 10.01 -27.32 21.29
N ARG A 185 9.89 -27.77 22.54
CA ARG A 185 8.59 -28.19 23.11
C ARG A 185 7.61 -27.02 23.14
N ALA A 186 8.05 -25.87 23.63
CA ALA A 186 7.25 -24.65 23.65
C ALA A 186 6.83 -24.22 22.23
N MET A 187 7.68 -24.43 21.21
CA MET A 187 7.32 -24.12 19.82
C MET A 187 6.24 -25.06 19.29
N LEU A 188 6.33 -26.36 19.57
CA LEU A 188 5.33 -27.34 19.15
C LEU A 188 3.97 -27.07 19.81
N GLU A 189 3.97 -26.71 21.09
CA GLU A 189 2.77 -26.31 21.82
C GLU A 189 2.19 -24.99 21.28
N TRP A 190 3.05 -23.98 21.08
CA TRP A 190 2.66 -22.67 20.55
C TRP A 190 1.98 -22.78 19.18
N ALA A 191 2.50 -23.59 18.26
CA ALA A 191 2.00 -23.69 16.89
C ALA A 191 0.54 -24.15 16.78
N ASP A 192 -0.01 -24.84 17.79
CA ASP A 192 -1.42 -25.26 17.82
C ASP A 192 -2.36 -24.24 18.49
N THR A 193 -1.82 -23.17 19.08
CA THR A 193 -2.62 -22.23 19.86
C THR A 193 -3.39 -21.26 18.96
N LYS A 194 -4.56 -20.84 19.45
CA LYS A 194 -5.29 -19.70 18.86
C LYS A 194 -4.45 -18.41 18.94
N GLU A 195 -3.68 -18.25 20.01
CA GLU A 195 -2.79 -17.10 20.20
C GLU A 195 -1.74 -17.00 19.09
N ALA A 196 -1.10 -18.11 18.70
CA ALA A 196 -0.16 -18.12 17.59
C ALA A 196 -0.81 -17.69 16.27
N LEU A 197 -2.03 -18.15 15.99
CA LEU A 197 -2.77 -17.75 14.79
C LEU A 197 -3.08 -16.26 14.79
N ASP A 198 -3.60 -15.73 15.89
CA ASP A 198 -3.99 -14.33 16.02
C ASP A 198 -2.75 -13.42 15.96
N ASP A 199 -1.67 -13.76 16.67
CA ASP A 199 -0.41 -13.02 16.69
C ASP A 199 0.27 -12.99 15.31
N CYS A 200 0.36 -14.14 14.62
CA CYS A 200 0.90 -14.19 13.26
C CYS A 200 0.06 -13.37 12.28
N THR A 201 -1.27 -13.42 12.40
CA THR A 201 -2.19 -12.67 11.52
C THR A 201 -1.98 -11.16 11.71
N ASN A 202 -1.91 -10.71 12.96
CA ASN A 202 -1.69 -9.30 13.27
C ASN A 202 -0.31 -8.82 12.82
N LYS A 203 0.75 -9.61 13.06
CA LYS A 203 2.10 -9.28 12.61
C LYS A 203 2.19 -9.14 11.10
N ILE A 204 1.58 -10.06 10.33
CA ILE A 204 1.56 -9.96 8.86
C ILE A 204 0.75 -8.74 8.39
N LYS A 205 -0.40 -8.49 9.01
CA LYS A 205 -1.21 -7.30 8.73
C LYS A 205 -0.41 -6.00 8.90
N GLU A 206 0.33 -5.87 9.99
CA GLU A 206 1.15 -4.68 10.23
C GLU A 206 2.30 -4.56 9.21
N LEU A 207 2.94 -5.66 8.82
CA LEU A 207 3.96 -5.65 7.75
C LEU A 207 3.39 -5.12 6.43
N ILE A 208 2.18 -5.57 6.07
CA ILE A 208 1.47 -5.13 4.87
C ILE A 208 1.14 -3.63 4.97
N LYS A 209 0.64 -3.17 6.12
CA LYS A 209 0.35 -1.74 6.32
C LYS A 209 1.59 -0.86 6.22
N THR A 210 2.72 -1.28 6.78
CA THR A 210 3.97 -0.50 6.69
C THR A 210 4.41 -0.36 5.23
N PHE A 211 4.22 -1.40 4.42
CA PHE A 211 4.60 -1.36 3.00
C PHE A 211 3.86 -0.33 2.17
N TYR A 212 2.60 -0.03 2.50
CA TYR A 212 1.79 0.90 1.73
C TYR A 212 1.64 2.29 2.35
N LYS A 213 2.05 2.45 3.62
CA LYS A 213 2.05 3.76 4.31
C LYS A 213 3.23 4.66 3.92
N ASP A 214 4.24 4.09 3.27
CA ASP A 214 5.39 4.79 2.67
C ASP A 214 5.19 4.93 1.16
#